data_AF-A0A421BJA6-F1
#
_entry.id   AF-A0A421BJA6-F1
#
_cell.length_a   1.000
_cell.length_b   1.000
_cell.length_c   1.000
_cell.angle_alpha   90.00
_cell.angle_beta   90.00
_cell.angle_gamma   90.00
#
_symmetry.space_group_name_H-M   'P 1'
#
loop_
_entity.id
_entity.type
_entity.pdbx_description
1 polymer ?
#
loop_
_entity_poly.entity_id
_entity_poly.type
_entity_poly.pdbx_seq_one_letter_code
_entity_poly.pdbx_strand_id
1 'polypeptide(L)' 'MDPLTRNWLWLLALIGATVALAGWPAALLAVAFLKAVAILNGFLHLTRASGWLTAFAVPLGLWLAAIWALHAVG' A
#
# COMPACT_ATOMS: atom_id res chain seq x y z
N MET A 1 11.45 -18.50 -8.37
CA MET A 1 10.17 -17.79 -8.57
C MET A 1 10.48 -16.46 -9.21
N ASP A 2 9.86 -16.13 -10.33
CA ASP A 2 10.13 -14.86 -11.02
C ASP A 2 9.57 -13.65 -10.24
N PRO A 3 10.11 -12.44 -10.46
CA PRO A 3 9.69 -11.25 -9.72
C PRO A 3 8.21 -10.90 -9.89
N LEU A 4 7.63 -11.16 -11.07
CA LEU A 4 6.24 -10.85 -11.36
C LEU A 4 5.30 -11.75 -10.55
N THR A 5 5.53 -13.06 -10.54
CA THR A 5 4.74 -14.00 -9.74
C THR A 5 4.86 -13.68 -8.25
N ARG A 6 6.05 -13.31 -7.76
CA ARG A 6 6.23 -12.89 -6.36
C ARG A 6 5.41 -11.66 -6.00
N ASN A 7 5.37 -10.66 -6.88
CA ASN A 7 4.58 -9.44 -6.68
C ASN A 7 3.08 -9.74 -6.69
N TRP A 8 2.63 -10.64 -7.57
CA TRP A 8 1.25 -11.12 -7.57
C TRP A 8 0.86 -11.82 -6.28
N LEU A 9 1.71 -12.71 -5.74
CA LEU A 9 1.44 -13.35 -4.45
C LEU A 9 1.30 -12.34 -3.32
N TRP A 10 2.17 -11.32 -3.26
CA TRP A 10 2.04 -10.24 -2.29
C TRP A 10 0.72 -9.48 -2.42
N LEU A 11 0.30 -9.15 -3.63
CA LEU A 11 -0.97 -8.47 -3.88
C LEU A 11 -2.17 -9.34 -3.47
N LEU A 12 -2.16 -10.62 -3.80
CA LEU A 12 -3.20 -11.56 -3.39
C LEU A 12 -3.27 -11.69 -1.86
N ALA A 13 -2.13 -11.79 -1.18
CA ALA A 13 -2.07 -11.81 0.27
C ALA A 13 -2.65 -10.52 0.89
N LEU A 14 -2.31 -9.35 0.34
CA LEU A 14 -2.85 -8.07 0.79
C LEU A 14 -4.36 -7.91 0.49
N ILE A 15 -4.85 -8.51 -0.60
CA ILE A 15 -6.29 -8.59 -0.88
C ILE A 15 -6.98 -9.44 0.19
N GLY A 16 -6.44 -10.62 0.51
CA GLY A 16 -6.95 -11.44 1.62
C GLY A 16 -6.96 -10.69 2.95
N ALA A 17 -5.88 -9.96 3.26
CA ALA A 17 -5.79 -9.13 4.46
C ALA A 17 -6.88 -8.04 4.52
N THR A 18 -7.31 -7.51 3.38
CA THR A 18 -8.41 -6.51 3.34
C THR A 18 -9.71 -7.10 3.84
N VAL A 19 -10.01 -8.34 3.44
CA VAL A 19 -11.21 -9.05 3.89
C VAL A 19 -11.12 -9.38 5.37
N ALA A 20 -9.96 -9.90 5.81
CA ALA A 20 -9.74 -10.27 7.20
C ALA A 20 -9.81 -9.07 8.17
N LEU A 21 -9.40 -7.89 7.72
CA LEU A 21 -9.31 -6.66 8.52
C LEU A 21 -10.48 -5.70 8.28
N ALA A 22 -11.59 -6.14 7.67
CA ALA A 22 -12.70 -5.28 7.27
C ALA A 22 -13.30 -4.44 8.41
N GLY A 23 -13.25 -4.92 9.66
CA GLY A 23 -13.73 -4.20 10.84
C GLY A 23 -12.73 -3.24 11.48
N TRP A 24 -11.54 -3.05 10.91
CA TRP A 24 -10.42 -2.32 11.51
C TRP A 24 -9.96 -1.20 10.56
N PRO A 25 -10.61 -0.02 10.58
CA PRO A 25 -10.38 1.00 9.54
C PRO A 25 -8.93 1.49 9.46
N ALA A 26 -8.24 1.66 10.59
CA ALA A 26 -6.81 2.00 10.60
C ALA A 26 -5.94 0.91 9.91
N ALA A 27 -6.25 -0.36 10.16
CA ALA A 27 -5.54 -1.47 9.54
C ALA A 27 -5.81 -1.53 8.03
N LEU A 28 -7.02 -1.20 7.58
CA LEU A 28 -7.35 -1.10 6.16
C LEU A 28 -6.54 0.00 5.45
N LEU A 29 -6.31 1.15 6.10
CA LEU A 29 -5.46 2.21 5.55
C LEU A 29 -4.00 1.76 5.43
N ALA A 30 -3.49 1.03 6.42
CA ALA A 30 -2.15 0.42 6.33
C ALA A 30 -2.07 -0.60 5.18
N VAL A 31 -3.07 -1.47 5.03
CA VAL A 31 -3.13 -2.44 3.91
C VAL A 31 -3.22 -1.72 2.57
N ALA A 32 -4.00 -0.64 2.47
CA ALA A 32 -4.09 0.18 1.26
C ALA A 32 -2.73 0.79 0.89
N PHE A 33 -1.99 1.31 1.87
CA PHE A 33 -0.63 1.82 1.68
C PHE A 33 0.31 0.72 1.16
N LEU A 34 0.30 -0.46 1.80
CA LEU A 34 1.15 -1.58 1.39
C LEU A 34 0.83 -2.07 -0.03
N LYS A 35 -0.45 -2.12 -0.42
CA LYS A 35 -0.86 -2.44 -1.80
C LYS A 35 -0.30 -1.43 -2.79
N ALA A 36 -0.42 -0.14 -2.48
CA ALA A 36 0.10 0.90 -3.35
C ALA A 36 1.62 0.78 -3.52
N VAL A 37 2.38 0.57 -2.44
CA VAL A 37 3.84 0.34 -2.50
C VAL A 37 4.17 -0.90 -3.32
N ALA A 38 3.43 -2.00 -3.15
CA ALA A 38 3.62 -3.23 -3.93
C ALA A 38 3.37 -3.00 -5.43
N ILE A 39 2.37 -2.21 -5.80
CA ILE A 39 2.06 -1.84 -7.19
C ILE A 39 3.17 -0.93 -7.76
N LEU A 40 3.53 0.14 -7.05
CA LEU A 40 4.53 1.12 -7.45
C LEU A 40 5.91 0.49 -7.65
N ASN A 41 6.34 -0.36 -6.72
CA ASN A 41 7.61 -1.05 -6.81
C ASN A 41 7.56 -2.21 -7.83
N GLY A 42 6.50 -3.02 -7.75
CA GLY A 42 6.44 -4.31 -8.44
C GLY A 42 6.04 -4.24 -9.91
N PHE A 43 5.10 -3.36 -10.25
CA PHE A 43 4.50 -3.25 -11.58
C PHE A 43 4.94 -1.99 -12.33
N LEU A 44 5.10 -0.87 -11.61
CA LEU A 44 5.64 0.36 -12.19
C LEU A 44 7.17 0.46 -12.10
N HIS A 45 7.82 -0.51 -11.44
CA HIS A 45 9.28 -0.62 -11.35
C HIS A 45 9.96 0.67 -10.82
N LEU A 46 9.29 1.43 -9.96
CA LEU A 46 9.77 2.74 -9.48
C LEU A 46 11.00 2.67 -8.58
N THR A 47 11.49 1.47 -8.26
CA THR A 47 12.78 1.26 -7.58
C THR A 47 13.95 1.18 -8.55
N ARG A 48 13.72 1.10 -9.87
CA ARG A 48 14.79 1.14 -10.87
C ARG A 48 15.43 2.52 -11.01
N ALA A 49 14.71 3.58 -10.65
CA ALA A 49 15.21 4.95 -10.60
C ALA A 49 15.18 5.43 -9.15
N SER A 50 16.30 5.95 -8.64
CA SER A 50 16.41 6.36 -7.24
C SER A 50 15.39 7.46 -6.89
N GLY A 51 14.81 7.37 -5.70
CA GLY A 51 13.89 8.38 -5.15
C GLY A 51 12.45 8.34 -5.66
N TRP A 52 12.15 7.70 -6.79
CA TRP A 52 10.79 7.68 -7.38
C TRP A 52 9.77 6.97 -6.51
N LEU A 53 10.10 5.80 -5.95
CA LEU A 53 9.21 5.11 -5.02
C LEU A 53 8.86 6.02 -3.83
N THR A 54 9.85 6.68 -3.23
CA THR A 54 9.67 7.57 -2.08
C THR A 54 8.84 8.80 -2.46
N ALA A 55 9.08 9.38 -3.64
CA ALA A 55 8.37 10.55 -4.14
C ALA A 55 6.85 10.31 -4.27
N PHE A 56 6.43 9.07 -4.54
CA PHE A 56 5.00 8.70 -4.57
C PHE A 56 4.50 8.15 -3.23
N ALA A 57 5.29 7.34 -2.53
CA ALA A 57 4.87 6.70 -1.29
C ALA A 57 4.68 7.70 -0.15
N VAL A 58 5.54 8.72 -0.03
CA VAL A 58 5.45 9.68 1.08
C VAL A 58 4.18 10.53 1.01
N PRO A 59 3.85 11.21 -0.11
CA PRO A 59 2.59 11.96 -0.22
C PRO A 59 1.36 11.08 0.00
N LEU A 60 1.37 9.86 -0.53
CA LEU A 60 0.29 8.91 -0.33
C LEU A 60 0.12 8.50 1.14
N GLY A 61 1.23 8.21 1.83
CA GLY A 61 1.21 7.88 3.26
C GLY A 61 0.66 9.03 4.11
N LEU A 62 1.09 10.27 3.82
CA LEU A 62 0.56 11.47 4.48
C LEU A 62 -0.94 11.65 4.23
N TRP A 63 -1.40 11.41 3.01
CA TRP A 63 -2.82 11.48 2.66
C TRP A 63 -3.66 10.45 3.43
N LEU A 64 -3.20 9.19 3.50
CA LEU A 64 -3.89 8.14 4.27
C LEU A 64 -3.89 8.45 5.78
N ALA A 65 -2.79 8.99 6.30
CA ALA A 65 -2.72 9.44 7.69
C ALA A 65 -3.70 10.60 7.98
N ALA A 66 -3.84 11.54 7.04
CA ALA A 66 -4.81 12.63 7.16
C ALA A 66 -6.26 12.10 7.15
N ILE A 67 -6.58 11.13 6.27
CA ILE A 67 -7.89 10.47 6.28
C ILE A 67 -8.16 9.81 7.64
N TRP A 68 -7.19 9.09 8.19
CA TRP A 68 -7.32 8.48 9.51
C TRP A 68 -7.55 9.53 10.59
N ALA A 69 -6.76 10.60 10.60
CA ALA A 69 -6.89 11.68 11.57
C ALA A 69 -8.29 12.32 11.53
N LEU A 70 -8.82 12.59 10.34
CA LEU A 70 -10.18 13.10 10.17
C LEU A 70 -11.25 12.13 10.68
N HIS A 71 -11.08 10.83 10.44
CA HIS A 71 -11.99 9.80 10.95
C HIS A 71 -11.92 9.65 12.48
N ALA A 72 -10.74 9.81 13.07
CA ALA A 72 -10.54 9.63 14.51
C ALA A 72 -11.06 10.82 15.36
N VAL A 73 -11.26 12.00 14.75
CA VAL A 73 -11.75 13.21 15.43
C VAL A 73 -13.21 13.55 15.13
N GLY A 74 -13.84 12.86 14.18
CA GLY A 74 -15.25 13.02 13.80
C GLY A 74 -16.13 11.93 14.41
#